data_AF-A0A3A8YYJ7-F1
#
_entry.id   AF-A0A3A8YYJ7-F1
#
_cell.length_a   1.000
_cell.length_b   1.000
_cell.length_c   1.000
_cell.angle_alpha   90.00
_cell.angle_beta   90.00
_cell.angle_gamma   90.00
#
_symmetry.space_group_name_H-M   'P 1'
#
loop_
_entity.id
_entity.type
_entity.pdbx_description
1 polymer ?
#
loop_
_entity_poly.entity_id
_entity_poly.type
_entity_poly.pdbx_seq_one_letter_code
_entity_poly.pdbx_strand_id
1 'polypeptide(L)'
;MGASGPINALDVTYKLSVNMASLQFDNATGNLTAASRDELEVTIIHEMTHAMMDEALTNGMMGYTGNGQFQPGARFPMWFIEGMAQASAGGCFNGNDWVNGGLGITPSTSTAAITNILSTGNNRLSTADGGSGMAQYGTGYLACMYLGNLAGGGGAVNASKVASGLDKIMSEIKGGTSMEDALKKYTKYQSLSDFENNFANDAASFVHNLVTAVGNGSGGLVCGLATSSGFLPDRNLSVSLFELNTSSSVVSNAYPSDHPVLAGGTRAGAGSAGPGGGGEPDP
;
A
#
# COMPACT_ATOMS: atom_id res chain seq x y z
N MET A 1 31.32 9.39 -27.21
CA MET A 1 29.96 9.68 -27.73
C MET A 1 29.01 9.61 -26.55
N GLY A 2 28.80 10.74 -25.89
CA GLY A 2 27.83 10.87 -24.80
C GLY A 2 26.50 11.29 -25.38
N ALA A 3 25.45 10.51 -25.10
CA ALA A 3 24.09 10.92 -25.41
C ALA A 3 23.63 11.89 -24.30
N SER A 4 23.81 13.18 -24.54
CA SER A 4 23.07 14.24 -23.85
C SER A 4 21.91 14.65 -24.75
N GLY A 5 20.74 14.10 -24.48
CA GLY A 5 19.46 14.61 -24.97
C GLY A 5 18.50 14.70 -23.79
N PRO A 6 17.56 15.66 -23.76
CA PRO A 6 16.47 15.61 -22.80
C PRO A 6 15.79 14.25 -22.96
N ILE A 7 15.54 13.56 -21.84
CA ILE A 7 14.77 12.31 -21.85
C ILE A 7 13.46 12.64 -22.54
N ASN A 8 13.27 12.12 -23.76
CA ASN A 8 12.03 12.27 -24.51
C ASN A 8 10.88 11.87 -23.57
N ALA A 9 9.86 12.74 -23.47
CA ALA A 9 8.74 12.67 -22.55
C ALA A 9 8.38 11.23 -22.15
N LEU A 10 8.61 10.90 -20.88
CA LEU A 10 8.12 9.66 -20.31
C LEU A 10 6.61 9.84 -20.10
N ASP A 11 5.80 9.27 -21.00
CA ASP A 11 4.35 9.27 -20.85
C ASP A 11 3.96 8.21 -19.80
N VAL A 12 3.80 8.64 -18.56
CA VAL A 12 3.21 7.80 -17.51
C VAL A 12 1.70 8.00 -17.52
N THR A 13 0.96 6.90 -17.70
CA THR A 13 -0.49 6.89 -17.65
C THR A 13 -0.96 6.16 -16.41
N TYR A 14 -1.69 6.86 -15.56
CA TYR A 14 -2.36 6.27 -14.41
C TYR A 14 -3.83 6.03 -14.74
N LYS A 15 -4.34 4.85 -14.37
CA LYS A 15 -5.75 4.51 -14.55
C LYS A 15 -6.31 3.91 -13.26
N LEU A 16 -7.08 4.70 -12.54
CA LEU A 16 -7.95 4.20 -11.47
C LEU A 16 -9.15 3.49 -12.12
N SER A 17 -9.35 2.21 -11.81
CA SER A 17 -10.51 1.44 -12.27
C SER A 17 -11.22 0.82 -11.09
N VAL A 18 -12.48 1.19 -10.87
CA VAL A 18 -13.34 0.55 -9.85
C VAL A 18 -14.30 -0.39 -10.53
N ASN A 19 -14.34 -1.65 -10.11
CA ASN A 19 -15.33 -2.60 -10.61
C ASN A 19 -16.67 -2.38 -9.89
N MET A 20 -17.61 -1.76 -10.59
CA MET A 20 -18.94 -1.46 -10.04
C MET A 20 -19.91 -2.66 -10.12
N ALA A 21 -19.51 -3.79 -10.73
CA ALA A 21 -20.44 -4.89 -11.02
C ALA A 21 -20.96 -5.63 -9.78
N SER A 22 -20.22 -5.59 -8.67
CA SER A 22 -20.65 -6.21 -7.40
C SER A 22 -21.45 -5.26 -6.51
N LEU A 23 -21.54 -3.97 -6.85
CA LEU A 23 -22.20 -2.98 -6.00
C LEU A 23 -23.72 -3.07 -6.14
N GLN A 24 -24.40 -3.08 -4.99
CA GLN A 24 -25.84 -3.16 -4.88
C GLN A 24 -26.44 -1.79 -4.60
N PHE A 25 -27.55 -1.51 -5.27
CA PHE A 25 -28.34 -0.30 -5.09
C PHE A 25 -29.64 -0.63 -4.37
N ASP A 26 -30.03 0.25 -3.45
CA ASP A 26 -31.33 0.20 -2.79
C ASP A 26 -32.42 0.64 -3.79
N ASN A 27 -33.38 -0.25 -4.03
CA ASN A 27 -34.42 -0.02 -5.04
C ASN A 27 -35.38 1.14 -4.70
N ALA A 28 -35.50 1.52 -3.43
CA ALA A 28 -36.43 2.56 -2.99
C ALA A 28 -35.82 3.96 -3.13
N THR A 29 -34.51 4.08 -2.91
CA THR A 29 -33.80 5.36 -2.89
C THR A 29 -32.93 5.57 -4.13
N GLY A 30 -32.57 4.51 -4.84
CA GLY A 30 -31.59 4.54 -5.95
C GLY A 30 -30.14 4.75 -5.50
N ASN A 31 -29.88 4.79 -4.18
CA ASN A 31 -28.54 4.95 -3.62
C ASN A 31 -27.86 3.58 -3.46
N LEU A 32 -26.53 3.56 -3.26
CA LEU A 32 -25.84 2.33 -2.84
C LEU A 32 -26.40 1.83 -1.50
N THR A 33 -26.47 0.51 -1.34
CA THR A 33 -26.68 -0.09 -0.01
C THR A 33 -25.51 0.29 0.91
N ALA A 34 -25.72 0.29 2.23
CA ALA A 34 -24.66 0.61 3.19
C ALA A 34 -23.42 -0.28 3.01
N ALA A 35 -23.62 -1.59 2.80
CA ALA A 35 -22.53 -2.53 2.56
C ALA A 35 -21.76 -2.22 1.27
N SER A 36 -22.46 -1.95 0.16
CA SER A 36 -21.80 -1.58 -1.10
C SER A 36 -21.13 -0.21 -1.06
N ARG A 37 -21.66 0.73 -0.25
CA ARG A 37 -20.99 2.01 0.04
C ARG A 37 -19.66 1.74 0.76
N ASP A 38 -19.68 0.95 1.82
CA ASP A 38 -18.49 0.61 2.60
C ASP A 38 -17.43 -0.13 1.74
N GLU A 39 -17.84 -1.10 0.90
CA GLU A 39 -16.96 -1.78 -0.07
C GLU A 39 -16.31 -0.80 -1.06
N LEU A 40 -17.10 0.15 -1.58
CA LEU A 40 -16.60 1.17 -2.49
C LEU A 40 -15.60 2.10 -1.80
N GLU A 41 -15.87 2.53 -0.57
CA GLU A 41 -14.96 3.40 0.19
C GLU A 41 -13.61 2.72 0.47
N VAL A 42 -13.62 1.45 0.89
CA VAL A 42 -12.38 0.68 1.10
C VAL A 42 -11.60 0.54 -0.22
N THR A 43 -12.30 0.27 -1.32
CA THR A 43 -11.68 0.18 -2.66
C THR A 43 -11.05 1.51 -3.06
N ILE A 44 -11.73 2.64 -2.84
CA ILE A 44 -11.19 3.97 -3.12
C ILE A 44 -9.92 4.22 -2.29
N ILE A 45 -9.91 3.88 -1.00
CA ILE A 45 -8.72 4.05 -0.15
C ILE A 45 -7.54 3.19 -0.64
N HIS A 46 -7.82 1.93 -1.01
CA HIS A 46 -6.81 1.00 -1.55
C HIS A 46 -6.18 1.56 -2.82
N GLU A 47 -6.99 1.90 -3.82
CA GLU A 47 -6.50 2.33 -5.12
C GLU A 47 -5.90 3.76 -5.09
N MET A 48 -6.40 4.65 -4.23
CA MET A 48 -5.76 5.96 -4.03
C MET A 48 -4.38 5.83 -3.39
N THR A 49 -4.15 4.80 -2.57
CA THR A 49 -2.81 4.53 -2.05
C THR A 49 -1.86 4.14 -3.17
N HIS A 50 -2.30 3.27 -4.10
CA HIS A 50 -1.51 2.96 -5.31
C HIS A 50 -1.18 4.23 -6.09
N ALA A 51 -2.17 5.08 -6.37
CA ALA A 51 -1.95 6.33 -7.10
C ALA A 51 -0.92 7.26 -6.41
N MET A 52 -0.96 7.37 -5.08
CA MET A 52 0.01 8.16 -4.32
C MET A 52 1.42 7.54 -4.37
N MET A 53 1.53 6.20 -4.30
CA MET A 53 2.80 5.49 -4.41
C MET A 53 3.39 5.64 -5.81
N ASP A 54 2.55 5.57 -6.82
CA ASP A 54 2.88 5.73 -8.23
C ASP A 54 3.42 7.12 -8.58
N GLU A 55 2.98 8.16 -7.87
CA GLU A 55 3.48 9.53 -8.00
C GLU A 55 4.74 9.77 -7.16
N ALA A 56 4.78 9.26 -5.92
CA ALA A 56 5.85 9.57 -4.99
C ALA A 56 7.08 8.65 -5.13
N LEU A 57 6.88 7.42 -5.60
CA LEU A 57 7.86 6.33 -5.61
C LEU A 57 7.95 5.63 -6.99
N THR A 58 7.73 6.38 -8.07
CA THR A 58 7.59 5.90 -9.45
C THR A 58 8.67 4.89 -9.85
N ASN A 59 9.93 5.13 -9.48
CA ASN A 59 11.03 4.23 -9.81
C ASN A 59 10.80 2.81 -9.29
N GLY A 60 10.45 2.67 -8.01
CA GLY A 60 10.19 1.36 -7.42
C GLY A 60 8.83 0.79 -7.80
N MET A 61 7.81 1.61 -8.08
CA MET A 61 6.51 1.13 -8.54
C MET A 61 6.56 0.52 -9.94
N MET A 62 7.33 1.16 -10.83
CA MET A 62 7.39 0.82 -12.25
C MET A 62 8.63 0.01 -12.62
N GLY A 63 9.64 -0.05 -11.74
CA GLY A 63 10.91 -0.74 -12.02
C GLY A 63 11.86 0.07 -12.90
N TYR A 64 11.90 1.39 -12.74
CA TYR A 64 12.95 2.22 -13.35
C TYR A 64 14.06 2.48 -12.33
N THR A 65 15.30 2.26 -12.74
CA THR A 65 16.47 2.56 -11.90
C THR A 65 16.79 4.05 -11.91
N GLY A 66 17.61 4.52 -10.96
CA GLY A 66 17.94 5.95 -10.82
C GLY A 66 18.62 6.61 -12.04
N ASN A 67 19.03 5.84 -13.05
CA ASN A 67 19.54 6.35 -14.32
C ASN A 67 18.47 6.39 -15.44
N GLY A 68 17.20 6.11 -15.12
CA GLY A 68 16.07 6.08 -16.04
C GLY A 68 15.92 4.78 -16.84
N GLN A 69 16.67 3.72 -16.54
CA GLN A 69 16.55 2.43 -17.24
C GLN A 69 15.51 1.53 -16.59
N PHE A 70 14.59 1.02 -17.41
CA PHE A 70 13.64 -0.01 -17.00
C PHE A 70 14.36 -1.34 -16.71
N GLN A 71 14.14 -1.86 -15.51
CA GLN A 71 14.62 -3.14 -15.02
C GLN A 71 13.50 -3.77 -14.17
N PRO A 72 12.81 -4.82 -14.65
CA PRO A 72 11.71 -5.45 -13.92
C PRO A 72 12.06 -5.84 -12.48
N GLY A 73 13.30 -6.28 -12.23
CA GLY A 73 13.79 -6.66 -10.90
C GLY A 73 14.06 -5.48 -9.96
N ALA A 74 14.07 -4.24 -10.45
CA ALA A 74 14.14 -3.05 -9.62
C ALA A 74 12.78 -2.68 -9.01
N ARG A 75 11.68 -3.26 -9.52
CA ARG A 75 10.34 -3.01 -8.98
C ARG A 75 10.24 -3.51 -7.53
N PHE A 76 9.47 -2.80 -6.71
CA PHE A 76 9.12 -3.26 -5.37
C PHE A 76 8.44 -4.64 -5.45
N PRO A 77 8.64 -5.50 -4.44
CA PRO A 77 7.90 -6.75 -4.34
C PRO A 77 6.39 -6.50 -4.33
N MET A 78 5.62 -7.36 -4.99
CA MET A 78 4.16 -7.21 -5.06
C MET A 78 3.49 -7.24 -3.68
N TRP A 79 4.07 -7.94 -2.71
CA TRP A 79 3.55 -7.93 -1.33
C TRP A 79 3.65 -6.55 -0.67
N PHE A 80 4.64 -5.74 -1.06
CA PHE A 80 4.79 -4.39 -0.52
C PHE A 80 3.82 -3.44 -1.22
N ILE A 81 3.71 -3.54 -2.54
CA ILE A 81 2.80 -2.73 -3.35
C ILE A 81 1.35 -2.91 -2.86
N GLU A 82 0.83 -4.15 -2.92
CA GLU A 82 -0.55 -4.43 -2.49
C GLU A 82 -0.70 -4.35 -0.97
N GLY A 83 0.32 -4.76 -0.21
CA GLY A 83 0.29 -4.71 1.24
C GLY A 83 0.22 -3.30 1.81
N MET A 84 0.86 -2.31 1.18
CA MET A 84 0.74 -0.90 1.58
C MET A 84 -0.65 -0.34 1.30
N ALA A 85 -1.23 -0.66 0.13
CA ALA A 85 -2.61 -0.29 -0.19
C ALA A 85 -3.61 -0.92 0.79
N GLN A 86 -3.41 -2.19 1.13
CA GLN A 86 -4.19 -2.88 2.15
C GLN A 86 -3.94 -2.34 3.57
N ALA A 87 -2.73 -1.87 3.90
CA ALA A 87 -2.47 -1.24 5.21
C ALA A 87 -3.28 0.06 5.37
N SER A 88 -3.44 0.84 4.30
CA SER A 88 -4.31 2.02 4.30
C SER A 88 -5.79 1.65 4.48
N ALA A 89 -6.29 0.72 3.66
CA ALA A 89 -7.71 0.40 3.54
C ALA A 89 -8.23 -0.59 4.61
N GLY A 90 -7.37 -1.53 5.01
CA GLY A 90 -7.64 -2.62 5.95
C GLY A 90 -7.89 -3.95 5.25
N GLY A 91 -7.34 -5.04 5.78
CA GLY A 91 -7.44 -6.40 5.20
C GLY A 91 -8.40 -7.37 5.90
N CYS A 92 -9.21 -6.90 6.84
CA CYS A 92 -10.10 -7.74 7.67
C CYS A 92 -11.60 -7.47 7.44
N PHE A 93 -11.95 -6.49 6.61
CA PHE A 93 -13.33 -6.07 6.36
C PHE A 93 -14.02 -6.96 5.31
N ASN A 94 -15.30 -7.29 5.50
CA ASN A 94 -16.09 -8.06 4.55
C ASN A 94 -16.10 -7.39 3.15
N GLY A 95 -15.76 -8.13 2.10
CA GLY A 95 -15.54 -7.58 0.75
C GLY A 95 -14.08 -7.19 0.44
N ASN A 96 -13.23 -7.11 1.47
CA ASN A 96 -11.76 -6.96 1.37
C ASN A 96 -11.02 -7.82 2.42
N ASP A 97 -11.61 -8.96 2.79
CA ASP A 97 -11.17 -9.79 3.93
C ASP A 97 -10.13 -10.84 3.50
N TRP A 98 -8.90 -10.38 3.36
CA TRP A 98 -7.76 -11.24 3.03
C TRP A 98 -7.18 -11.96 4.24
N VAL A 99 -7.52 -11.53 5.47
CA VAL A 99 -6.94 -12.07 6.70
C VAL A 99 -7.83 -13.12 7.37
N ASN A 100 -9.05 -12.76 7.76
CA ASN A 100 -9.95 -13.71 8.42
C ASN A 100 -10.54 -14.68 7.40
N GLY A 101 -11.07 -14.16 6.29
CA GLY A 101 -11.66 -14.94 5.21
C GLY A 101 -10.61 -15.60 4.31
N GLY A 102 -9.57 -14.87 3.91
CA GLY A 102 -8.51 -15.38 3.04
C GLY A 102 -7.52 -16.33 3.73
N LEU A 103 -6.88 -15.88 4.80
CA LEU A 103 -5.85 -16.65 5.52
C LEU A 103 -6.42 -17.53 6.65
N GLY A 104 -7.67 -17.33 7.06
CA GLY A 104 -8.25 -18.05 8.21
C GLY A 104 -7.66 -17.62 9.56
N ILE A 105 -7.01 -16.46 9.63
CA ILE A 105 -6.40 -15.96 10.87
C ILE A 105 -7.43 -15.11 11.59
N THR A 106 -7.82 -15.53 12.79
CA THR A 106 -8.81 -14.84 13.64
C THR A 106 -8.21 -14.55 15.03
N PRO A 107 -8.88 -13.80 15.91
CA PRO A 107 -8.42 -13.59 17.29
C PRO A 107 -8.23 -14.86 18.12
N SER A 108 -8.77 -16.01 17.67
CA SER A 108 -8.60 -17.31 18.33
C SER A 108 -7.42 -18.13 17.79
N THR A 109 -6.81 -17.71 16.68
CA THR A 109 -5.73 -18.45 16.02
C THR A 109 -4.44 -18.27 16.81
N SER A 110 -3.84 -19.36 17.29
CA SER A 110 -2.61 -19.30 18.09
C SER A 110 -1.41 -18.77 17.27
N THR A 111 -0.40 -18.21 17.94
CA THR A 111 0.82 -17.72 17.29
C THR A 111 1.54 -18.82 16.49
N ALA A 112 1.61 -20.04 17.02
CA ALA A 112 2.18 -21.18 16.29
C ALA A 112 1.39 -21.52 15.01
N ALA A 113 0.06 -21.44 15.06
CA ALA A 113 -0.79 -21.64 13.88
C ALA A 113 -0.59 -20.50 12.87
N ILE A 114 -0.50 -19.24 13.32
CA ILE A 114 -0.21 -18.09 12.46
C ILE A 114 1.12 -18.29 11.73
N THR A 115 2.19 -18.67 12.44
CA THR A 115 3.48 -18.97 11.83
C THR A 115 3.36 -20.05 10.75
N ASN A 116 2.63 -21.13 11.04
CA ASN A 116 2.42 -22.20 10.07
C ASN A 116 1.63 -21.71 8.83
N ILE A 117 0.56 -20.94 9.03
CA ILE A 117 -0.25 -20.38 7.94
C ILE A 117 0.58 -19.49 7.03
N LEU A 118 1.35 -18.56 7.61
CA LEU A 118 2.15 -17.58 6.84
C LEU A 118 3.40 -18.19 6.19
N SER A 119 3.85 -19.35 6.65
CA SER A 119 4.98 -20.09 6.07
C SER A 119 4.58 -21.15 5.04
N THR A 120 3.28 -21.35 4.78
CA THR A 120 2.79 -22.44 3.92
C THR A 120 2.45 -21.96 2.52
N GLY A 121 2.99 -22.66 1.51
CA GLY A 121 2.55 -22.57 0.12
C GLY A 121 2.47 -21.14 -0.42
N ASN A 122 1.29 -20.80 -0.94
CA ASN A 122 0.98 -19.51 -1.56
C ASN A 122 0.79 -18.36 -0.55
N ASN A 123 0.79 -18.64 0.76
CA ASN A 123 0.71 -17.57 1.77
C ASN A 123 2.08 -16.97 2.06
N ARG A 124 3.17 -17.61 1.62
CA ARG A 124 4.54 -17.15 1.88
C ARG A 124 4.81 -15.84 1.16
N LEU A 125 5.33 -14.84 1.87
CA LEU A 125 5.62 -13.50 1.35
C LEU A 125 6.48 -13.53 0.06
N SER A 126 7.48 -14.42 0.02
CA SER A 126 8.36 -14.63 -1.14
C SER A 126 7.66 -15.12 -2.42
N THR A 127 6.39 -15.53 -2.36
CA THR A 127 5.63 -16.01 -3.53
C THR A 127 4.78 -14.93 -4.19
N ALA A 128 4.78 -13.70 -3.66
CA ALA A 128 3.95 -12.60 -4.15
C ALA A 128 4.25 -12.23 -5.61
N ASP A 129 5.53 -12.18 -6.01
CA ASP A 129 5.92 -11.85 -7.39
C ASP A 129 5.56 -12.97 -8.39
N GLY A 130 5.24 -14.18 -7.91
CA GLY A 130 4.74 -15.30 -8.70
C GLY A 130 3.23 -15.27 -8.97
N GLY A 131 2.53 -14.21 -8.54
CA GLY A 131 1.09 -14.04 -8.75
C GLY A 131 0.19 -14.63 -7.67
N SER A 132 0.74 -15.00 -6.51
CA SER A 132 -0.09 -15.44 -5.39
C SER A 132 -0.84 -14.28 -4.75
N GLY A 133 -2.15 -14.20 -4.98
CA GLY A 133 -3.00 -13.18 -4.34
C GLY A 133 -2.90 -13.17 -2.81
N MET A 134 -2.83 -14.34 -2.16
CA MET A 134 -2.70 -14.39 -0.69
C MET A 134 -1.40 -13.79 -0.20
N ALA A 135 -0.28 -14.02 -0.90
CA ALA A 135 1.00 -13.42 -0.56
C ALA A 135 1.02 -11.91 -0.83
N GLN A 136 0.33 -11.45 -1.88
CA GLN A 136 0.26 -10.04 -2.26
C GLN A 136 -0.61 -9.23 -1.29
N TYR A 137 -1.85 -9.66 -1.06
CA TYR A 137 -2.85 -8.90 -0.32
C TYR A 137 -2.86 -9.25 1.17
N GLY A 138 -3.13 -10.51 1.53
CA GLY A 138 -3.30 -10.93 2.93
C GLY A 138 -2.00 -10.93 3.72
N THR A 139 -1.02 -11.72 3.28
CA THR A 139 0.30 -11.76 3.93
C THR A 139 1.03 -10.43 3.75
N GLY A 140 0.90 -9.78 2.58
CA GLY A 140 1.47 -8.47 2.30
C GLY A 140 0.95 -7.38 3.25
N TYR A 141 -0.36 -7.32 3.50
CA TYR A 141 -0.96 -6.45 4.51
C TYR A 141 -0.31 -6.66 5.88
N LEU A 142 -0.26 -7.92 6.35
CA LEU A 142 0.33 -8.25 7.65
C LEU A 142 1.81 -7.88 7.72
N ALA A 143 2.55 -8.04 6.61
CA ALA A 143 3.95 -7.66 6.48
C ALA A 143 4.14 -6.14 6.59
N CYS A 144 3.37 -5.34 5.85
CA CYS A 144 3.46 -3.88 5.92
C CYS A 144 3.06 -3.35 7.31
N MET A 145 1.99 -3.89 7.91
CA MET A 145 1.60 -3.52 9.28
C MET A 145 2.69 -3.84 10.30
N TYR A 146 3.37 -4.97 10.14
CA TYR A 146 4.48 -5.36 11.01
C TYR A 146 5.72 -4.48 10.80
N LEU A 147 6.07 -4.16 9.56
CA LEU A 147 7.16 -3.23 9.24
C LEU A 147 6.91 -1.84 9.85
N GLY A 148 5.68 -1.34 9.71
CA GLY A 148 5.26 -0.09 10.35
C GLY A 148 5.40 -0.16 11.86
N ASN A 149 4.99 -1.25 12.49
CA ASN A 149 5.16 -1.43 13.93
C ASN A 149 6.64 -1.38 14.34
N LEU A 150 7.52 -2.10 13.63
CA LEU A 150 8.96 -2.09 13.91
C LEU A 150 9.57 -0.68 13.77
N ALA A 151 9.33 -0.01 12.64
CA ALA A 151 9.84 1.33 12.36
C ALA A 151 9.22 2.43 13.27
N GLY A 152 8.04 2.15 13.82
CA GLY A 152 7.36 2.93 14.84
C GLY A 152 7.93 2.75 16.26
N GLY A 153 8.94 1.90 16.43
CA GLY A 153 9.60 1.60 17.72
C GLY A 153 9.12 0.31 18.39
N GLY A 154 8.27 -0.48 17.73
CA GLY A 154 7.76 -1.76 18.19
C GLY A 154 6.79 -1.67 19.37
N GLY A 155 6.55 -2.83 20.00
CA GLY A 155 5.68 -2.97 21.17
C GLY A 155 4.23 -3.28 20.81
N ALA A 156 3.30 -2.74 21.61
CA ALA A 156 1.88 -2.98 21.46
C ALA A 156 1.32 -2.36 20.16
N VAL A 157 0.33 -3.04 19.57
CA VAL A 157 -0.33 -2.61 18.33
C VAL A 157 -0.97 -1.25 18.55
N ASN A 158 -0.57 -0.28 17.72
CA ASN A 158 -1.10 1.08 17.75
C ASN A 158 -1.09 1.65 16.33
N ALA A 159 -2.26 2.02 15.81
CA ALA A 159 -2.43 2.48 14.43
C ALA A 159 -1.53 3.68 14.10
N SER A 160 -1.47 4.67 14.99
CA SER A 160 -0.65 5.87 14.78
C SER A 160 0.84 5.54 14.72
N LYS A 161 1.34 4.64 15.59
CA LYS A 161 2.74 4.21 15.54
C LYS A 161 3.06 3.43 14.27
N VAL A 162 2.17 2.54 13.85
CA VAL A 162 2.33 1.77 12.61
C VAL A 162 2.37 2.73 11.41
N ALA A 163 1.42 3.68 11.33
CA ALA A 163 1.38 4.69 10.29
C ALA A 163 2.66 5.55 10.27
N SER A 164 3.11 6.06 11.42
CA SER A 164 4.36 6.82 11.50
C SER A 164 5.60 5.99 11.15
N GLY A 165 5.60 4.69 11.42
CA GLY A 165 6.69 3.80 11.02
C GLY A 165 6.73 3.57 9.52
N LEU A 166 5.57 3.34 8.90
CA LEU A 166 5.44 3.24 7.45
C LEU A 166 5.83 4.56 6.77
N ASP A 167 5.38 5.69 7.31
CA ASP A 167 5.70 7.02 6.79
C ASP A 167 7.22 7.28 6.77
N LYS A 168 7.97 6.85 7.80
CA LYS A 168 9.44 6.91 7.79
C LYS A 168 10.06 6.10 6.66
N ILE A 169 9.61 4.86 6.47
CA ILE A 169 10.12 3.99 5.39
C ILE A 169 9.82 4.62 4.03
N MET A 170 8.58 5.03 3.80
CA MET A 170 8.14 5.64 2.54
C MET A 170 8.86 6.96 2.27
N SER A 171 9.09 7.78 3.30
CA SER A 171 9.82 9.04 3.19
C SER A 171 11.29 8.84 2.83
N GLU A 172 11.97 7.84 3.39
CA GLU A 172 13.34 7.49 2.97
C GLU A 172 13.38 7.05 1.51
N ILE A 173 12.45 6.19 1.11
CA ILE A 173 12.39 5.69 -0.26
C ILE A 173 12.10 6.84 -1.22
N LYS A 174 11.15 7.72 -0.87
CA LYS A 174 10.87 8.96 -1.60
C LYS A 174 12.11 9.84 -1.70
N GLY A 175 12.93 9.89 -0.65
CA GLY A 175 14.21 10.60 -0.62
C GLY A 175 15.29 10.02 -1.54
N GLY A 176 15.03 8.89 -2.20
CA GLY A 176 15.95 8.23 -3.12
C GLY A 176 16.66 7.01 -2.53
N THR A 177 16.46 6.70 -1.25
CA THR A 177 17.02 5.51 -0.60
C THR A 177 16.35 4.24 -1.16
N SER A 178 17.10 3.14 -1.32
CA SER A 178 16.48 1.87 -1.72
C SER A 178 15.53 1.35 -0.63
N MET A 179 14.52 0.55 -1.02
CA MET A 179 13.65 -0.12 -0.05
C MET A 179 14.46 -0.99 0.91
N GLU A 180 15.43 -1.76 0.39
CA GLU A 180 16.32 -2.57 1.24
C GLU A 180 17.05 -1.75 2.29
N ASP A 181 17.60 -0.59 1.94
CA ASP A 181 18.36 0.23 2.89
C ASP A 181 17.42 0.94 3.87
N ALA A 182 16.23 1.37 3.44
CA ALA A 182 15.21 1.90 4.34
C ALA A 182 14.77 0.85 5.38
N LEU A 183 14.60 -0.41 4.96
CA LEU A 183 14.29 -1.51 5.88
C LEU A 183 15.43 -1.78 6.85
N LYS A 184 16.68 -1.85 6.38
CA LYS A 184 17.87 -2.01 7.24
C LYS A 184 17.97 -0.91 8.28
N LYS A 185 17.61 0.33 7.91
CA LYS A 185 17.68 1.50 8.78
C LYS A 185 16.67 1.47 9.92
N TYR A 186 15.43 1.02 9.65
CA TYR A 186 14.32 1.13 10.61
C TYR A 186 13.86 -0.18 11.23
N THR A 187 14.44 -1.31 10.83
CA THR A 187 14.08 -2.62 11.33
C THR A 187 15.33 -3.42 11.72
N LYS A 188 15.14 -4.65 12.18
CA LYS A 188 16.24 -5.57 12.49
C LYS A 188 16.81 -6.28 11.26
N TYR A 189 16.12 -6.24 10.12
CA TYR A 189 16.42 -7.07 8.96
C TYR A 189 17.57 -6.51 8.12
N GLN A 190 18.44 -7.39 7.64
CA GLN A 190 19.63 -7.01 6.89
C GLN A 190 19.43 -7.01 5.37
N SER A 191 18.31 -7.53 4.87
CA SER A 191 17.91 -7.51 3.46
C SER A 191 16.41 -7.77 3.33
N LEU A 192 15.86 -7.57 2.13
CA LEU A 192 14.47 -7.97 1.84
C LEU A 192 14.27 -9.48 2.00
N SER A 193 15.23 -10.29 1.51
CA SER A 193 15.12 -11.75 1.64
C SER A 193 15.19 -12.20 3.10
N ASP A 194 16.01 -11.54 3.92
CA ASP A 194 16.06 -11.78 5.37
C ASP A 194 14.70 -11.49 6.04
N PHE A 195 14.06 -10.38 5.68
CA PHE A 195 12.70 -10.08 6.12
C PHE A 195 11.69 -11.15 5.66
N GLU A 196 11.65 -11.43 4.36
CA GLU A 196 10.69 -12.37 3.75
C GLU A 196 10.80 -13.79 4.34
N ASN A 197 12.03 -14.24 4.63
CA ASN A 197 12.28 -15.57 5.18
C ASN A 197 11.92 -15.68 6.67
N ASN A 198 12.03 -14.59 7.42
CA ASN A 198 11.81 -14.59 8.87
C ASN A 198 10.43 -14.05 9.29
N PHE A 199 9.71 -13.36 8.39
CA PHE A 199 8.44 -12.69 8.66
C PHE A 199 7.43 -13.57 9.42
N ALA A 200 7.17 -14.80 8.94
CA ALA A 200 6.16 -15.67 9.53
C ALA A 200 6.45 -16.04 10.99
N ASN A 201 7.72 -16.18 11.36
CA ASN A 201 8.14 -16.49 12.72
C ASN A 201 8.10 -15.23 13.59
N ASP A 202 8.66 -14.14 13.08
CA ASP A 202 8.87 -12.90 13.83
C ASP A 202 7.59 -12.10 14.07
N ALA A 203 6.66 -12.16 13.13
CA ALA A 203 5.45 -11.35 13.16
C ALA A 203 4.27 -12.04 13.87
N ALA A 204 4.32 -13.34 14.16
CA ALA A 204 3.15 -14.10 14.60
C ALA A 204 2.45 -13.53 15.85
N SER A 205 3.22 -13.12 16.86
CA SER A 205 2.67 -12.45 18.05
C SER A 205 2.07 -11.09 17.73
N PHE A 206 2.70 -10.32 16.85
CA PHE A 206 2.15 -9.05 16.39
C PHE A 206 0.84 -9.26 15.63
N VAL A 207 0.80 -10.22 14.70
CA VAL A 207 -0.39 -10.56 13.91
C VAL A 207 -1.54 -10.95 14.81
N HIS A 208 -1.31 -11.82 15.80
CA HIS A 208 -2.33 -12.18 16.79
C HIS A 208 -2.91 -10.94 17.49
N ASN A 209 -2.03 -10.05 17.97
CA ASN A 209 -2.45 -8.83 18.66
C ASN A 209 -3.16 -7.85 17.71
N LEU A 210 -2.75 -7.81 16.44
CA LEU A 210 -3.36 -6.97 15.42
C LEU A 210 -4.78 -7.43 15.16
N VAL A 211 -5.01 -8.70 14.82
CA VAL A 211 -6.37 -9.20 14.56
C VAL A 211 -7.26 -9.07 15.80
N THR A 212 -6.70 -9.20 17.00
CA THR A 212 -7.42 -8.92 18.25
C THR A 212 -7.82 -7.45 18.38
N ALA A 213 -6.91 -6.53 18.07
CA ALA A 213 -7.16 -5.09 18.14
C ALA A 213 -8.12 -4.60 17.04
N VAL A 214 -8.13 -5.26 15.88
CA VAL A 214 -9.07 -5.01 14.79
C VAL A 214 -10.49 -5.42 15.20
N GLY A 215 -10.65 -6.60 15.81
CA GLY A 215 -11.96 -7.13 16.17
C GLY A 215 -12.86 -7.26 14.93
N ASN A 216 -13.95 -6.49 14.89
CA ASN A 216 -14.88 -6.45 13.75
C ASN A 216 -14.61 -5.29 12.78
N GLY A 217 -13.51 -4.54 12.97
CA GLY A 217 -13.13 -3.44 12.10
C GLY A 217 -12.43 -3.88 10.81
N SER A 218 -12.07 -2.93 9.97
CA SER A 218 -11.36 -3.19 8.72
C SER A 218 -9.87 -3.48 8.91
N GLY A 219 -9.26 -2.95 9.96
CA GLY A 219 -7.81 -2.96 10.16
C GLY A 219 -7.05 -1.91 9.36
N GLY A 220 -7.74 -0.95 8.74
CA GLY A 220 -7.11 0.12 7.97
C GLY A 220 -6.48 1.21 8.85
N LEU A 221 -5.38 1.80 8.36
CA LEU A 221 -4.73 2.93 9.03
C LEU A 221 -5.42 4.27 8.75
N VAL A 222 -6.07 4.43 7.58
CA VAL A 222 -6.77 5.67 7.20
C VAL A 222 -8.04 5.85 8.03
N CYS A 223 -8.83 4.80 8.14
CA CYS A 223 -10.12 4.83 8.84
C CYS A 223 -10.02 4.40 10.31
N GLY A 224 -8.91 3.79 10.72
CA GLY A 224 -8.69 3.26 12.07
C GLY A 224 -9.03 1.77 12.19
N LEU A 225 -8.22 1.04 12.97
CA LEU A 225 -8.25 -0.43 12.99
C LEU A 225 -9.62 -1.05 13.32
N ALA A 226 -10.35 -0.43 14.26
CA ALA A 226 -11.62 -0.94 14.77
C ALA A 226 -12.85 -0.36 14.04
N THR A 227 -12.65 0.49 13.03
CA THR A 227 -13.75 1.07 12.24
C THR A 227 -14.36 -0.01 11.36
N SER A 228 -15.67 -0.21 11.44
CA SER A 228 -16.39 -1.30 10.76
C SER A 228 -17.32 -0.84 9.62
N SER A 229 -17.52 0.47 9.46
CA SER A 229 -18.34 1.08 8.41
C SER A 229 -18.07 2.58 8.34
N GLY A 230 -18.46 3.22 7.23
CA GLY A 230 -18.31 4.68 7.06
C GLY A 230 -16.86 5.12 7.08
N PHE A 231 -16.05 4.55 6.19
CA PHE A 231 -14.59 4.71 6.17
C PHE A 231 -14.15 6.07 5.65
N LEU A 232 -14.97 6.71 4.81
CA LEU A 232 -14.77 8.06 4.36
C LEU A 232 -15.83 8.99 4.98
N PRO A 233 -15.43 10.21 5.39
CA PRO A 233 -16.36 11.15 5.99
C PRO A 233 -17.39 11.62 4.97
N ASP A 234 -18.66 11.60 5.35
CA ASP A 234 -19.72 12.28 4.61
C ASP A 234 -19.52 13.79 4.70
N ARG A 235 -18.78 14.34 3.74
CA ARG A 235 -18.68 15.79 3.56
C ARG A 235 -19.62 16.20 2.44
N ASN A 236 -20.49 17.16 2.73
CA ASN A 236 -21.28 17.82 1.70
C ASN A 236 -20.35 18.75 0.90
N LEU A 237 -19.61 18.17 -0.03
CA LEU A 237 -18.68 18.87 -0.89
C LEU A 237 -19.51 19.55 -1.99
N SER A 238 -19.84 20.83 -1.77
CA SER A 238 -20.42 21.71 -2.80
C SER A 238 -19.35 22.21 -3.76
N VAL A 239 -18.52 21.29 -4.24
CA VAL A 239 -17.42 21.54 -5.16
C VAL A 239 -17.42 20.42 -6.20
N SER A 240 -17.38 20.79 -7.48
CA SER A 240 -17.15 19.83 -8.56
C SER A 240 -15.69 19.37 -8.52
N LEU A 241 -15.36 18.47 -7.58
CA LEU A 241 -14.00 17.97 -7.38
C LEU A 241 -13.57 16.97 -8.46
N PHE A 242 -14.53 16.36 -9.16
CA PHE A 242 -14.28 15.41 -10.23
C PHE A 242 -15.18 15.72 -11.42
N GLU A 243 -14.61 16.30 -12.48
CA GLU A 243 -15.23 16.25 -13.79
C GLU A 243 -14.96 14.86 -14.37
N LEU A 244 -16.00 14.03 -14.42
CA LEU A 244 -15.92 12.74 -15.08
C LEU A 244 -15.77 12.99 -16.59
N ASN A 245 -14.56 12.89 -17.12
CA ASN A 245 -14.33 12.97 -18.55
C ASN A 245 -14.83 11.67 -19.21
N THR A 246 -16.09 11.65 -19.62
CA THR A 246 -16.70 10.49 -20.27
C THR A 246 -16.16 10.21 -21.68
N SER A 247 -15.36 11.14 -22.23
CA SER A 247 -14.74 11.01 -23.55
C SER A 247 -13.30 10.50 -23.51
N SER A 248 -12.67 10.46 -22.33
CA SER A 248 -11.29 9.99 -22.16
C SER A 248 -11.20 9.03 -20.97
N SER A 249 -10.66 7.85 -21.21
CA SER A 249 -10.30 6.89 -20.15
C SER A 249 -8.92 7.14 -19.55
N VAL A 250 -8.26 8.23 -19.96
CA VAL A 250 -6.89 8.59 -19.59
C VAL A 250 -6.84 10.06 -19.18
N VAL A 251 -6.12 10.35 -18.10
CA VAL A 251 -5.74 11.72 -17.71
C VAL A 251 -4.28 11.91 -18.05
N SER A 252 -3.97 12.95 -18.84
CA SER A 252 -2.59 13.37 -19.08
C SER A 252 -2.20 14.33 -17.97
N ASN A 253 -1.13 14.02 -17.24
CA ASN A 253 -0.58 14.93 -16.25
C ASN A 253 0.61 15.66 -16.87
N ALA A 254 0.54 17.00 -16.90
CA ALA A 254 1.62 17.83 -17.40
C ALA A 254 2.47 18.30 -16.20
N TYR A 255 3.62 17.68 -16.02
CA TYR A 255 4.53 18.05 -14.95
C TYR A 255 5.38 19.28 -15.35
N PRO A 256 5.72 20.17 -14.39
CA PRO A 256 6.77 21.16 -14.58
C PRO A 256 8.08 20.51 -15.04
N SER A 257 8.88 21.23 -15.83
CA SER A 257 10.11 20.68 -16.43
C SER A 257 11.17 20.23 -15.40
N ASP A 258 11.09 20.73 -14.18
CA ASP A 258 11.96 20.43 -13.06
C ASP A 258 11.38 19.37 -12.10
N HIS A 259 10.17 18.86 -12.36
CA HIS A 259 9.56 17.82 -11.55
C HIS A 259 10.15 16.44 -11.89
N PRO A 260 10.77 15.74 -10.92
CA PRO A 260 11.30 14.40 -11.17
C PRO A 260 10.15 13.39 -11.24
N VAL A 261 9.75 12.99 -12.45
CA VAL A 261 8.71 11.95 -12.66
C VAL A 261 9.22 10.57 -12.23
N LEU A 262 10.48 10.25 -12.56
CA LEU A 262 11.16 9.03 -12.11
C LEU A 262 11.78 9.26 -10.73
N ALA A 263 10.92 9.28 -9.72
CA ALA A 263 11.25 9.60 -8.34
C ALA A 263 11.37 8.37 -7.43
N GLY A 264 12.10 8.55 -6.34
CA GLY A 264 12.29 7.58 -5.27
C GLY A 264 13.33 6.51 -5.59
N GLY A 265 13.69 5.74 -4.57
CA GLY A 265 14.49 4.53 -4.74
C GLY A 265 13.69 3.36 -5.30
N THR A 266 14.42 2.28 -5.55
CA THR A 266 13.90 1.02 -6.08
C THR A 266 14.00 -0.08 -5.02
N ARG A 267 13.67 -1.34 -5.37
CA ARG A 267 13.84 -2.50 -4.49
C ARG A 267 15.20 -2.54 -3.79
N ALA A 268 16.28 -2.44 -4.56
CA ALA A 268 17.66 -2.57 -4.06
C ALA A 268 18.60 -1.44 -4.51
N GLY A 269 18.15 -0.54 -5.39
CA GLY A 269 18.94 0.57 -5.91
C GLY A 269 18.45 1.93 -5.42
N ALA A 270 19.38 2.87 -5.25
CA ALA A 270 19.04 4.27 -5.01
C ALA A 270 18.44 4.92 -6.27
N GLY A 271 17.74 6.04 -6.07
CA GLY A 271 17.18 6.88 -7.13
C GLY A 271 17.21 8.36 -6.79
N SER A 272 16.67 9.18 -7.68
CA SER A 272 16.47 10.61 -7.43
C SER A 272 15.41 10.82 -6.36
N ALA A 273 15.62 11.81 -5.49
CA ALA A 273 14.59 12.25 -4.56
C ALA A 273 13.35 12.69 -5.34
N GLY A 274 12.18 12.28 -4.86
CA GLY A 274 10.90 12.75 -5.38
C GLY A 274 10.62 14.20 -5.04
N PRO A 275 9.56 14.78 -5.63
CA PRO A 275 9.16 16.16 -5.38
C PRO A 275 8.96 16.41 -3.88
N GLY A 276 9.49 17.52 -3.38
CA GLY A 276 9.23 17.98 -2.01
C GLY A 276 7.71 18.12 -1.83
N GLY A 277 7.17 17.58 -0.73
CA GLY A 277 5.78 17.89 -0.39
C GLY A 277 5.69 19.40 -0.22
N GLY A 278 4.82 20.06 -0.99
CA GLY A 278 4.63 21.50 -0.88
C GLY A 278 4.36 21.83 0.58
N GLY A 279 5.29 22.51 1.24
CA GLY A 279 4.93 23.29 2.41
C GLY A 279 3.85 24.23 1.94
N GLU A 280 2.74 24.32 2.68
CA GLU A 280 1.86 25.48 2.52
C GLU A 280 2.76 26.72 2.49
N PRO A 281 2.58 27.64 1.53
CA PRO A 281 3.18 28.94 1.68
C PRO A 281 2.69 29.49 3.03
N ASP A 282 3.63 29.80 3.93
CA ASP A 282 3.34 30.54 5.16
C ASP A 282 2.47 31.75 4.78
N PRO A 283 1.40 32.05 5.54
CA PRO A 283 0.43 33.09 5.21
C PRO A 283 1.03 34.48 5.04
#